data_AF-W7SPM5-F1
#
_entry.id   AF-W7SPM5-F1
#
_cell.length_a   1.000
_cell.length_b   1.000
_cell.length_c   1.000
_cell.angle_alpha   90.00
_cell.angle_beta   90.00
_cell.angle_gamma   90.00
#
_symmetry.space_group_name_H-M   'P 1'
#
loop_
_entity.id
_entity.type
_entity.pdbx_description
1 polymer ?
#
loop_
_entity_poly.entity_id
_entity_poly.type
_entity_poly.pdbx_seq_one_letter_code
_entity_poly.pdbx_strand_id
1 'polypeptide(L)'
;MSTPAFDDVLPLTPLQEGMLFHALSGEDDVYNTQLVVRVRGPLDPKVLREAAEKLLRRHGNLRAGFRQRKNGQGMQVLHRDVELPWREVAATESEVDGILAADRAERFELAKPPALRFTVISLGDDEFCVVLTCHHILIDGWSAPLLLGELWTLYGGGALPPVTPYRNYLGWLSKQDRAAAEAAWAKALDGLDGATKVAPELTGTVMPSAIDVELSELDTTRLLDASRANGLTLNAGIQGAWAVVLSELTGRDDVVFGAVVSGRPPEVPGIETMVGLFINTIPVRIG
;
A
#
# COMPACT_ATOMS: atom_id res chain seq x y z
N MET A 1 5.32 -39.40 -1.84
CA MET A 1 5.30 -38.26 -0.89
C MET A 1 4.50 -37.16 -1.54
N SER A 2 3.38 -36.74 -0.96
CA SER A 2 2.57 -35.64 -1.51
C SER A 2 3.39 -34.36 -1.43
N THR A 3 3.53 -33.65 -2.55
CA THR A 3 4.19 -32.34 -2.55
C THR A 3 3.42 -31.40 -1.62
N PRO A 4 4.07 -30.60 -0.76
CA PRO A 4 3.37 -29.68 0.12
C PRO A 4 2.51 -28.70 -0.70
N ALA A 5 1.32 -28.37 -0.22
CA ALA A 5 0.39 -27.43 -0.85
C ALA A 5 0.87 -25.96 -0.78
N PHE A 6 2.02 -25.70 -0.17
CA PHE A 6 2.61 -24.39 0.04
C PHE A 6 4.12 -24.42 -0.26
N ASP A 7 4.63 -23.30 -0.75
CA ASP A 7 6.04 -23.11 -1.14
C ASP A 7 6.91 -22.70 0.05
N ASP A 8 6.36 -21.93 1.01
CA ASP A 8 7.11 -21.47 2.18
C ASP A 8 6.23 -20.95 3.32
N VAL A 9 6.82 -20.77 4.50
CA VAL A 9 6.23 -20.07 5.65
C VAL A 9 7.22 -19.01 6.14
N LEU A 10 6.84 -17.74 6.03
CA LEU A 10 7.69 -16.59 6.32
C LEU A 10 7.13 -15.78 7.50
N PRO A 11 7.98 -15.04 8.24
CA PRO A 11 7.52 -14.10 9.25
C PRO A 11 6.77 -12.92 8.61
N LEU A 12 6.06 -12.16 9.42
CA LEU A 12 5.47 -10.88 9.02
C LEU A 12 6.41 -9.73 9.36
N THR A 13 6.30 -8.63 8.61
CA THR A 13 6.87 -7.35 9.05
C THR A 13 6.06 -6.80 10.24
N PRO A 14 6.64 -5.90 11.06
CA PRO A 14 5.87 -5.25 12.13
C PRO A 14 4.59 -4.56 11.65
N LEU A 15 4.59 -3.97 10.45
CA LEU A 15 3.38 -3.36 9.88
C LEU A 15 2.35 -4.41 9.45
N GLN A 16 2.79 -5.52 8.84
CA GLN A 16 1.91 -6.64 8.50
C GLN A 16 1.27 -7.26 9.76
N GLU A 17 2.01 -7.36 10.89
CA GLU A 17 1.46 -7.80 12.18
C GLU A 17 0.35 -6.88 12.67
N GLY A 18 0.56 -5.55 12.62
CA GLY A 18 -0.43 -4.55 13.02
C GLY A 18 -1.70 -4.62 12.16
N MET A 19 -1.53 -4.71 10.83
CA MET A 19 -2.66 -4.88 9.90
C MET A 19 -3.42 -6.18 10.15
N LEU A 20 -2.72 -7.30 10.36
CA LEU A 20 -3.35 -8.58 10.68
C LEU A 20 -4.13 -8.51 11.99
N PHE A 21 -3.58 -7.87 13.02
CA PHE A 21 -4.27 -7.67 14.29
C PHE A 21 -5.56 -6.86 14.13
N HIS A 22 -5.53 -5.76 13.37
CA HIS A 22 -6.73 -4.96 13.07
C HIS A 22 -7.77 -5.76 12.27
N ALA A 23 -7.36 -6.48 11.23
CA ALA A 23 -8.26 -7.29 10.43
C ALA A 23 -8.97 -8.39 11.25
N LEU A 24 -8.28 -8.95 12.26
CA LEU A 24 -8.85 -9.96 13.16
C LEU A 24 -9.71 -9.37 14.29
N SER A 25 -9.48 -8.13 14.69
CA SER A 25 -10.12 -7.50 15.86
C SER A 25 -11.26 -6.54 15.50
N GLY A 26 -11.31 -6.06 14.26
CA GLY A 26 -12.25 -5.03 13.81
C GLY A 26 -13.49 -5.58 13.10
N GLU A 27 -14.61 -4.86 13.26
CA GLU A 27 -15.83 -5.06 12.46
C GLU A 27 -15.64 -4.57 11.01
N ASP A 28 -14.83 -3.52 10.82
CA ASP A 28 -14.45 -2.96 9.51
C ASP A 28 -12.98 -3.24 9.17
N ASP A 29 -12.71 -3.54 7.89
CA ASP A 29 -11.35 -3.70 7.36
C ASP A 29 -10.93 -2.47 6.55
N VAL A 30 -10.29 -1.52 7.25
CA VAL A 30 -9.83 -0.24 6.70
C VAL A 30 -8.66 -0.38 5.71
N TYR A 31 -8.14 -1.59 5.50
CA TYR A 31 -6.97 -1.85 4.65
C TYR A 31 -7.33 -2.43 3.28
N ASN A 32 -8.60 -2.49 2.92
CA ASN A 32 -9.02 -2.78 1.55
C ASN A 32 -8.73 -1.57 0.64
N THR A 33 -7.85 -1.76 -0.34
CA THR A 33 -7.50 -0.74 -1.33
C THR A 33 -7.96 -1.15 -2.73
N GLN A 34 -8.29 -0.16 -3.55
CA GLN A 34 -8.67 -0.35 -4.94
C GLN A 34 -7.78 0.50 -5.84
N LEU A 35 -7.27 -0.12 -6.90
CA LEU A 35 -6.71 0.56 -8.05
C LEU A 35 -7.69 0.43 -9.20
N VAL A 36 -8.16 1.56 -9.71
CA VAL A 36 -9.14 1.63 -10.81
C VAL A 36 -8.45 2.23 -12.03
N VAL A 37 -8.45 1.49 -13.13
CA VAL A 37 -7.89 1.94 -14.40
C VAL A 37 -8.99 2.00 -15.43
N ARG A 38 -9.22 3.19 -15.98
CA ARG A 38 -10.09 3.37 -17.14
C ARG A 38 -9.32 3.05 -18.41
N VAL A 39 -9.91 2.20 -19.23
CA VAL A 39 -9.38 1.77 -20.52
C VAL A 39 -10.38 2.19 -21.59
N ARG A 40 -9.88 2.92 -22.60
CA ARG A 40 -10.64 3.25 -23.79
C ARG A 40 -10.00 2.57 -24.99
N GLY A 41 -10.81 1.83 -25.74
CA GLY A 41 -10.36 1.02 -26.86
C GLY A 41 -10.38 -0.48 -26.56
N PRO A 42 -9.95 -1.30 -27.53
CA PRO A 42 -10.17 -2.74 -27.49
C PRO A 42 -9.44 -3.38 -26.31
N LEU A 43 -10.20 -4.03 -25.43
CA LEU A 43 -9.72 -4.85 -24.33
C LEU A 43 -10.32 -6.24 -24.44
N ASP A 44 -9.49 -7.28 -24.39
CA ASP A 44 -9.94 -8.67 -24.29
C ASP A 44 -9.86 -9.13 -22.81
N PRO A 45 -11.00 -9.28 -22.10
CA PRO A 45 -11.02 -9.72 -20.71
C PRO A 45 -10.35 -11.07 -20.48
N LYS A 46 -10.35 -11.97 -21.47
CA LYS A 46 -9.70 -13.28 -21.34
C LYS A 46 -8.18 -13.14 -21.34
N VAL A 47 -7.62 -12.36 -22.26
CA VAL A 47 -6.17 -12.09 -22.30
C VAL A 47 -5.74 -11.32 -21.05
N LEU A 48 -6.56 -10.39 -20.56
CA LEU A 48 -6.30 -9.67 -19.31
C LEU A 48 -6.30 -10.61 -18.10
N ARG A 49 -7.27 -11.53 -18.02
CA ARG A 49 -7.30 -12.57 -16.99
C ARG A 49 -6.06 -13.44 -17.01
N GLU A 50 -5.63 -13.91 -18.18
CA GLU A 50 -4.41 -14.70 -18.33
C GLU A 50 -3.16 -13.93 -17.86
N ALA A 51 -3.08 -12.63 -18.18
CA ALA A 51 -2.01 -11.75 -17.72
C ALA A 51 -2.03 -11.60 -16.18
N ALA A 52 -3.20 -11.39 -15.59
CA ALA A 52 -3.37 -11.28 -14.13
C ALA A 52 -3.03 -12.59 -13.41
N GLU A 53 -3.39 -13.75 -13.98
CA GLU A 53 -3.01 -15.06 -13.44
C GLU A 53 -1.49 -15.30 -13.52
N LYS A 54 -0.82 -14.87 -14.60
CA LYS A 54 0.65 -14.90 -14.71
C LYS A 54 1.28 -14.00 -13.64
N LEU A 55 0.70 -12.83 -13.39
CA LEU A 55 1.16 -11.88 -12.37
C LEU A 55 1.04 -12.47 -10.95
N LEU A 56 -0.08 -13.12 -10.64
CA LEU A 56 -0.29 -13.82 -9.36
C LEU A 56 0.73 -14.94 -9.14
N ARG A 57 1.01 -15.76 -10.17
CA ARG A 57 2.02 -16.82 -10.09
C ARG A 57 3.44 -16.26 -9.90
N ARG A 58 3.74 -15.15 -10.58
CA ARG A 58 5.05 -14.48 -10.60
C ARG A 58 5.46 -13.95 -9.23
N HIS A 59 4.55 -13.38 -8.45
CA HIS A 59 4.84 -12.82 -7.13
C HIS A 59 4.36 -13.71 -5.99
N GLY A 60 5.28 -14.44 -5.35
CA GLY A 60 4.93 -15.40 -4.29
C GLY A 60 4.16 -14.78 -3.10
N ASN A 61 4.45 -13.52 -2.74
CA ASN A 61 3.76 -12.81 -1.66
C ASN A 61 2.29 -12.51 -1.99
N LEU A 62 1.89 -12.42 -3.27
CA LEU A 62 0.48 -12.22 -3.64
C LEU A 62 -0.37 -13.47 -3.41
N ARG A 63 0.27 -14.65 -3.32
CA ARG A 63 -0.34 -15.93 -2.98
C ARG A 63 -0.29 -16.24 -1.48
N ALA A 64 0.07 -15.25 -0.66
CA ALA A 64 0.20 -15.43 0.78
C ALA A 64 -1.15 -15.46 1.49
N GLY A 65 -1.35 -16.46 2.36
CA GLY A 65 -2.37 -16.45 3.39
C GLY A 65 -1.75 -16.08 4.74
N PHE A 66 -2.45 -15.29 5.54
CA PHE A 66 -1.96 -14.78 6.82
C PHE A 66 -2.61 -15.53 7.98
N ARG A 67 -1.83 -15.87 9.00
CA ARG A 67 -2.29 -16.60 10.21
C ARG A 67 -1.57 -16.08 11.44
N GLN A 68 -2.24 -16.16 12.58
CA GLN A 68 -1.55 -16.12 13.88
C GLN A 68 -1.25 -17.55 14.37
N ARG A 69 -0.06 -17.72 14.92
CA ARG A 69 0.35 -18.91 15.69
C ARG A 69 -0.37 -18.93 17.03
N LYS A 70 -0.32 -20.08 17.71
CA LYS A 70 -0.83 -20.23 19.09
C LYS A 70 -0.17 -19.29 20.10
N ASN A 71 1.05 -18.83 19.82
CA ASN A 71 1.79 -17.87 20.65
C ASN A 71 1.51 -16.41 20.26
N GLY A 72 0.53 -16.14 19.39
CA GLY A 72 0.14 -14.80 18.94
C GLY A 72 0.98 -14.23 17.79
N GLN A 73 2.10 -14.85 17.43
CA GLN A 73 2.95 -14.36 16.33
C GLN A 73 2.30 -14.60 14.96
N GLY A 74 2.27 -13.59 14.10
CA GLY A 74 1.82 -13.70 12.73
C GLY A 74 2.80 -14.50 11.86
N MET A 75 2.25 -15.10 10.81
CA MET A 75 3.01 -15.69 9.72
C MET A 75 2.28 -15.49 8.39
N GLN A 76 3.04 -15.53 7.31
CA GLN A 76 2.51 -15.65 5.95
C GLN A 76 2.87 -17.04 5.41
N VAL A 77 1.88 -17.75 4.89
CA VAL A 77 2.01 -19.05 4.23
C VAL A 77 1.88 -18.80 2.73
N LEU A 78 2.92 -19.10 1.97
CA LEU A 78 2.95 -18.86 0.52
C LEU A 78 2.39 -20.10 -0.18
N HIS A 79 1.22 -20.01 -0.78
CA HIS A 79 0.59 -21.13 -1.46
C HIS A 79 1.12 -21.29 -2.89
N ARG A 80 1.31 -22.53 -3.34
CA ARG A 80 1.84 -22.79 -4.69
C ARG A 80 0.87 -22.37 -5.77
N ASP A 81 -0.33 -22.89 -5.72
CA ASP A 81 -1.38 -22.62 -6.69
C ASP A 81 -2.55 -22.01 -5.96
N VAL A 82 -3.01 -20.87 -6.47
CA VAL A 82 -4.12 -20.10 -5.94
C VAL A 82 -4.92 -19.63 -7.15
N GLU A 83 -6.23 -19.89 -7.14
CA GLU A 83 -7.13 -19.39 -8.16
C GLU A 83 -7.27 -17.87 -8.02
N LEU A 84 -7.21 -17.15 -9.14
CA LEU A 84 -7.44 -15.72 -9.16
C LEU A 84 -8.94 -15.42 -9.06
N PRO A 85 -9.43 -14.74 -8.02
CA PRO A 85 -10.81 -14.27 -8.00
C PRO A 85 -10.98 -13.20 -9.09
N TRP A 86 -11.90 -13.48 -10.01
CA TRP A 86 -12.12 -12.69 -11.22
C TRP A 86 -13.61 -12.47 -11.44
N ARG A 87 -14.01 -11.22 -11.68
CA ARG A 87 -15.39 -10.84 -11.93
C ARG A 87 -15.49 -9.98 -13.18
N GLU A 88 -16.45 -10.28 -14.04
CA GLU A 88 -16.83 -9.44 -15.19
C GLU A 88 -18.25 -8.93 -14.97
N VAL A 89 -18.46 -7.63 -15.18
CA VAL A 89 -19.75 -6.97 -14.98
C VAL A 89 -20.01 -6.04 -16.16
N ALA A 90 -21.21 -6.07 -16.73
CA ALA A 90 -21.66 -5.01 -17.63
C ALA A 90 -22.45 -3.99 -16.80
N ALA A 91 -22.15 -2.70 -16.93
CA ALA A 91 -22.79 -1.62 -16.18
C ALA A 91 -22.79 -0.31 -16.95
N THR A 92 -23.59 0.65 -16.53
CA THR A 92 -23.54 2.04 -16.98
C THR A 92 -22.56 2.85 -16.13
N GLU A 93 -22.10 3.98 -16.66
CA GLU A 93 -21.21 4.91 -15.94
C GLU A 93 -21.78 5.33 -14.56
N SER A 94 -23.09 5.53 -14.45
CA SER A 94 -23.74 5.88 -13.18
C SER A 94 -23.73 4.77 -12.11
N GLU A 95 -23.49 3.52 -12.51
CA GLU A 95 -23.47 2.36 -11.61
C GLU A 95 -22.05 2.04 -11.10
N VAL A 96 -21.01 2.61 -11.71
CA VAL A 96 -19.60 2.31 -11.41
C VAL A 96 -19.28 2.57 -9.94
N ASP A 97 -19.64 3.73 -9.41
CA ASP A 97 -19.33 4.08 -8.01
C ASP A 97 -19.99 3.12 -7.01
N GLY A 98 -21.23 2.70 -7.30
CA GLY A 98 -21.93 1.71 -6.49
C GLY A 98 -21.25 0.33 -6.52
N ILE A 99 -20.77 -0.10 -7.69
CA ILE A 99 -20.03 -1.35 -7.86
C ILE A 99 -18.69 -1.27 -7.12
N LEU A 100 -17.95 -0.17 -7.26
CA LEU A 100 -16.67 0.04 -6.58
C LEU A 100 -16.84 0.04 -5.06
N ALA A 101 -17.86 0.73 -4.54
CA ALA A 101 -18.16 0.77 -3.11
C ALA A 101 -18.53 -0.62 -2.57
N ALA A 102 -19.41 -1.35 -3.27
CA ALA A 102 -19.81 -2.70 -2.88
C ALA A 102 -18.62 -3.68 -2.92
N ASP A 103 -17.80 -3.60 -3.97
CA ASP A 103 -16.58 -4.41 -4.07
C ASP A 103 -15.60 -4.06 -2.93
N ARG A 104 -15.37 -2.78 -2.60
CA ARG A 104 -14.46 -2.40 -1.51
C ARG A 104 -14.93 -2.90 -0.14
N ALA A 105 -16.24 -2.90 0.08
CA ALA A 105 -16.86 -3.36 1.33
C ALA A 105 -16.77 -4.88 1.52
N GLU A 106 -16.56 -5.66 0.45
CA GLU A 106 -16.40 -7.11 0.54
C GLU A 106 -15.01 -7.46 1.13
N ARG A 107 -15.00 -7.85 2.41
CA ARG A 107 -13.79 -8.15 3.19
C ARG A 107 -13.03 -9.38 2.68
N PHE A 108 -11.70 -9.36 2.83
CA PHE A 108 -10.89 -10.55 2.59
C PHE A 108 -10.81 -11.44 3.82
N GLU A 109 -11.16 -12.72 3.62
CA GLU A 109 -10.58 -13.89 4.27
C GLU A 109 -9.04 -13.83 4.30
N LEU A 110 -8.34 -13.05 5.14
CA LEU A 110 -6.86 -13.01 5.11
C LEU A 110 -6.22 -14.39 5.29
N ALA A 111 -6.94 -15.30 5.91
CA ALA A 111 -6.56 -16.68 6.03
C ALA A 111 -6.70 -17.51 4.72
N LYS A 112 -7.54 -17.10 3.79
CA LYS A 112 -7.78 -17.77 2.51
C LYS A 112 -7.16 -16.94 1.39
N PRO A 113 -5.98 -17.34 0.88
CA PRO A 113 -5.38 -16.63 -0.24
C PRO A 113 -6.19 -16.81 -1.53
N PRO A 114 -6.13 -15.84 -2.45
CA PRO A 114 -5.32 -14.62 -2.35
C PRO A 114 -6.15 -13.48 -1.73
N ALA A 115 -5.50 -12.57 -1.01
CA ALA A 115 -6.15 -11.35 -0.49
C ALA A 115 -6.22 -10.24 -1.57
N LEU A 116 -6.55 -10.63 -2.81
CA LEU A 116 -6.76 -9.75 -3.96
C LEU A 116 -7.79 -10.34 -4.92
N ARG A 117 -8.44 -9.48 -5.70
CA ARG A 117 -9.36 -9.84 -6.79
C ARG A 117 -9.32 -8.82 -7.91
N PHE A 118 -9.73 -9.25 -9.10
CA PHE A 118 -9.96 -8.36 -10.24
C PHE A 118 -11.44 -8.28 -10.58
N THR A 119 -11.91 -7.07 -10.82
CA THR A 119 -13.25 -6.79 -11.37
C THR A 119 -13.10 -5.98 -12.65
N VAL A 120 -13.61 -6.49 -13.78
CA VAL A 120 -13.65 -5.79 -15.06
C VAL A 120 -15.09 -5.35 -15.32
N ILE A 121 -15.31 -4.04 -15.36
CA ILE A 121 -16.59 -3.42 -15.65
C ILE A 121 -16.59 -2.96 -17.09
N SER A 122 -17.45 -3.54 -17.93
CA SER A 122 -17.68 -3.11 -19.32
C SER A 122 -18.77 -2.04 -19.35
N LEU A 123 -18.46 -0.87 -19.92
CA LEU A 123 -19.36 0.28 -20.01
C LEU A 123 -20.04 0.42 -21.39
N GLY A 124 -19.67 -0.43 -22.34
CA GLY A 124 -20.05 -0.29 -23.76
C GLY A 124 -19.02 0.52 -24.53
N ASP A 125 -19.15 0.58 -25.86
CA ASP A 125 -18.31 1.39 -26.75
C ASP A 125 -16.77 1.25 -26.54
N ASP A 126 -16.31 0.02 -26.27
CA ASP A 126 -14.91 -0.28 -25.93
C ASP A 126 -14.37 0.53 -24.72
N GLU A 127 -15.23 0.90 -23.79
CA GLU A 127 -14.86 1.50 -22.51
C GLU A 127 -14.96 0.50 -21.36
N PHE A 128 -13.91 0.44 -20.55
CA PHE A 128 -13.80 -0.49 -19.43
C PHE A 128 -13.22 0.19 -18.18
N CYS A 129 -13.67 -0.25 -17.00
CA CYS A 129 -12.97 -0.03 -15.73
C CYS A 129 -12.36 -1.36 -15.27
N VAL A 130 -11.04 -1.43 -15.22
CA VAL A 130 -10.29 -2.55 -14.65
C VAL A 130 -9.97 -2.20 -13.20
N VAL A 131 -10.47 -3.01 -12.26
CA VAL A 131 -10.34 -2.79 -10.83
C VAL A 131 -9.49 -3.90 -10.23
N LEU A 132 -8.38 -3.55 -9.62
CA LEU A 132 -7.63 -4.42 -8.72
C LEU A 132 -7.99 -4.03 -7.28
N THR A 133 -8.65 -4.94 -6.58
CA THR A 133 -8.95 -4.78 -5.15
C THR A 133 -8.04 -5.71 -4.37
N CYS A 134 -7.37 -5.20 -3.35
CA CYS A 134 -6.47 -6.01 -2.52
C CYS A 134 -6.40 -5.49 -1.10
N HIS A 135 -6.01 -6.36 -0.17
CA HIS A 135 -5.68 -5.91 1.17
C HIS A 135 -4.25 -5.33 1.17
N HIS A 136 -4.09 -4.17 1.81
CA HIS A 136 -2.82 -3.42 1.91
C HIS A 136 -1.67 -4.21 2.58
N ILE A 137 -1.96 -5.40 3.15
CA ILE A 137 -0.97 -6.31 3.73
C ILE A 137 -0.08 -6.93 2.65
N LEU A 138 -0.57 -7.00 1.41
CA LEU A 138 0.13 -7.57 0.26
C LEU A 138 1.07 -6.56 -0.42
N ILE A 139 0.60 -5.34 -0.63
CA ILE A 139 1.27 -4.32 -1.46
C ILE A 139 1.08 -2.92 -0.86
N ASP A 140 1.97 -2.01 -1.24
CA ASP A 140 1.88 -0.59 -0.92
C ASP A 140 1.72 0.32 -2.16
N GLY A 141 1.54 1.62 -1.91
CA GLY A 141 1.36 2.61 -2.97
C GLY A 141 2.54 2.70 -3.96
N TRP A 142 3.73 2.25 -3.58
CA TRP A 142 4.87 2.12 -4.50
C TRP A 142 4.80 0.84 -5.33
N SER A 143 4.41 -0.28 -4.72
CA SER A 143 4.25 -1.57 -5.39
C SER A 143 3.09 -1.59 -6.37
N ALA A 144 2.03 -0.83 -6.10
CA ALA A 144 0.81 -0.85 -6.89
C ALA A 144 1.00 -0.41 -8.37
N PRO A 145 1.68 0.72 -8.70
CA PRO A 145 1.97 1.06 -10.08
C PRO A 145 2.96 0.10 -10.75
N LEU A 146 3.91 -0.50 -10.01
CA LEU A 146 4.80 -1.54 -10.55
C LEU A 146 3.98 -2.76 -10.99
N LEU A 147 3.09 -3.24 -10.12
CA LEU A 147 2.22 -4.38 -10.37
C LEU A 147 1.30 -4.12 -11.59
N LEU A 148 0.76 -2.91 -11.70
CA LEU A 148 -0.05 -2.52 -12.84
C LEU A 148 0.75 -2.43 -14.15
N GLY A 149 1.97 -1.89 -14.11
CA GLY A 149 2.87 -1.87 -15.27
C GLY A 149 3.24 -3.28 -15.73
N GLU A 150 3.48 -4.20 -14.80
CA GLU A 150 3.72 -5.61 -15.10
C GLU A 150 2.49 -6.29 -15.72
N LEU A 151 1.28 -6.01 -15.20
CA LEU A 151 0.02 -6.52 -15.76
C LEU A 151 -0.13 -6.15 -17.24
N TRP A 152 0.05 -4.87 -17.57
CA TRP A 152 -0.09 -4.38 -18.94
C TRP A 152 1.01 -4.89 -19.87
N THR A 153 2.23 -5.03 -19.35
CA THR A 153 3.33 -5.66 -20.11
C THR A 153 2.98 -7.11 -20.47
N LEU A 154 2.46 -7.88 -19.51
CA LEU A 154 2.04 -9.27 -19.73
C LEU A 154 0.83 -9.37 -20.67
N TYR A 155 -0.13 -8.44 -20.56
CA TYR A 155 -1.28 -8.35 -21.46
C TYR A 155 -0.85 -8.13 -22.91
N GLY A 156 0.14 -7.25 -23.14
CA GLY A 156 0.73 -7.03 -24.46
C GLY A 156 1.64 -8.15 -24.98
N GLY A 157 1.77 -9.27 -24.24
CA GLY A 157 2.66 -10.38 -24.60
C GLY A 157 4.15 -10.11 -24.36
N GLY A 158 4.47 -9.04 -23.63
CA GLY A 158 5.84 -8.66 -23.27
C GLY A 158 6.48 -9.59 -22.24
N ALA A 159 7.81 -9.59 -22.21
CA ALA A 159 8.58 -10.29 -21.20
C ALA A 159 8.92 -9.36 -20.03
N LEU A 160 8.97 -9.91 -18.82
CA LEU A 160 9.35 -9.20 -17.61
C LEU A 160 10.71 -9.69 -17.09
N PRO A 161 11.52 -8.83 -16.44
CA PRO A 161 12.76 -9.25 -15.81
C PRO A 161 12.50 -10.26 -14.68
N PRO A 162 13.51 -10.97 -14.16
CA PRO A 162 13.35 -11.82 -12.98
C PRO A 162 12.82 -11.02 -11.76
N VAL A 163 11.97 -11.64 -10.96
CA VAL A 163 11.43 -11.03 -9.72
C VAL A 163 12.50 -11.01 -8.64
N THR A 164 12.65 -9.88 -7.96
CA THR A 164 13.33 -9.83 -6.66
C THR A 164 12.35 -10.29 -5.58
N PRO A 165 12.56 -11.43 -4.90
CA PRO A 165 11.56 -11.98 -3.99
C PRO A 165 11.41 -11.19 -2.68
N TYR A 166 10.18 -10.99 -2.20
CA TYR A 166 9.88 -10.32 -0.92
C TYR A 166 10.60 -10.94 0.30
N ARG A 167 10.85 -12.25 0.27
CA ARG A 167 11.65 -12.96 1.30
C ARG A 167 13.05 -12.37 1.51
N ASN A 168 13.64 -11.73 0.49
CA ASN A 168 14.96 -11.13 0.62
C ASN A 168 14.92 -9.92 1.55
N TYR A 169 13.86 -9.11 1.46
CA TYR A 169 13.60 -8.02 2.39
C TYR A 169 13.34 -8.55 3.81
N LEU A 170 12.54 -9.61 3.97
CA LEU A 170 12.32 -10.23 5.28
C LEU A 170 13.62 -10.78 5.89
N GLY A 171 14.48 -11.38 5.06
CA GLY A 171 15.81 -11.84 5.47
C GLY A 171 16.72 -10.70 5.91
N TRP A 172 16.68 -9.56 5.23
CA TRP A 172 17.39 -8.35 5.67
C TRP A 172 16.79 -7.80 6.98
N LEU A 173 15.46 -7.72 7.08
CA LEU A 173 14.76 -7.19 8.25
C LEU A 173 15.05 -8.01 9.51
N SER A 174 15.15 -9.33 9.38
CA SER A 174 15.48 -10.24 10.49
C SER A 174 16.86 -10.01 11.12
N LYS A 175 17.76 -9.29 10.43
CA LYS A 175 19.12 -8.98 10.88
C LYS A 175 19.23 -7.60 11.53
N GLN A 176 18.15 -6.81 11.55
CA GLN A 176 18.18 -5.46 12.10
C GLN A 176 18.15 -5.50 13.64
N ASP A 177 18.89 -4.59 14.26
CA ASP A 177 18.89 -4.43 15.72
C ASP A 177 17.66 -3.64 16.16
N ARG A 178 16.67 -4.38 16.66
CA ARG A 178 15.42 -3.79 17.16
C ARG A 178 15.65 -2.90 18.38
N ALA A 179 16.54 -3.27 19.29
CA ALA A 179 16.79 -2.50 20.51
C ALA A 179 17.47 -1.16 20.18
N ALA A 180 18.39 -1.16 19.21
CA ALA A 180 18.99 0.07 18.71
C ALA A 180 17.96 0.99 18.04
N ALA A 181 17.05 0.44 17.24
CA ALA A 181 15.97 1.21 16.61
C ALA A 181 15.01 1.82 17.65
N GLU A 182 14.61 1.05 18.67
CA GLU A 182 13.76 1.54 19.77
C GLU A 182 14.46 2.65 20.57
N ALA A 183 15.76 2.49 20.87
CA ALA A 183 16.55 3.52 21.55
C ALA A 183 16.68 4.81 20.71
N ALA A 184 16.86 4.69 19.39
CA ALA A 184 16.92 5.83 18.49
C ALA A 184 15.59 6.61 18.45
N TRP A 185 14.45 5.90 18.38
CA TRP A 185 13.13 6.54 18.43
C TRP A 185 12.82 7.16 19.79
N ALA A 186 13.18 6.49 20.89
CA ALA A 186 13.03 7.05 22.23
C ALA A 186 13.81 8.36 22.37
N LYS A 187 15.04 8.42 21.84
CA LYS A 187 15.84 9.65 21.81
C LYS A 187 15.23 10.73 20.92
N ALA A 188 14.76 10.37 19.72
CA ALA A 188 14.19 11.34 18.77
C ALA A 188 12.90 12.01 19.29
N LEU A 189 12.15 11.29 20.12
CA LEU A 189 10.87 11.74 20.69
C LEU A 189 10.98 12.18 22.15
N ASP A 190 12.20 12.29 22.69
CA ASP A 190 12.43 12.65 24.09
C ASP A 190 11.89 14.06 24.41
N GLY A 191 11.19 14.21 25.52
CA GLY A 191 10.56 15.47 25.92
C GLY A 191 9.31 15.88 25.13
N LEU A 192 8.79 15.02 24.24
CA LEU A 192 7.50 15.28 23.58
C LEU A 192 6.35 15.06 24.58
N ASP A 193 5.49 16.07 24.73
CA ASP A 193 4.37 16.09 25.69
C ASP A 193 3.08 15.44 25.15
N GLY A 194 3.01 15.19 23.85
CA GLY A 194 1.89 14.54 23.19
C GLY A 194 1.81 14.85 21.70
N ALA A 195 0.71 14.46 21.07
CA ALA A 195 0.44 14.78 19.66
C ALA A 195 0.06 16.26 19.47
N THR A 196 0.40 16.81 18.31
CA THR A 196 -0.08 18.14 17.89
C THR A 196 -1.57 18.07 17.53
N LYS A 197 -2.42 18.63 18.38
CA LYS A 197 -3.89 18.66 18.19
C LYS A 197 -4.32 19.98 17.57
N VAL A 198 -4.87 19.94 16.35
CA VAL A 198 -5.37 21.13 15.63
C VAL A 198 -6.83 21.49 15.96
N ALA A 199 -7.58 20.56 16.55
CA ALA A 199 -8.97 20.74 16.97
C ALA A 199 -9.26 19.88 18.22
N PRO A 200 -8.69 20.22 19.39
CA PRO A 200 -8.75 19.38 20.60
C PRO A 200 -10.17 19.14 21.14
N GLU A 201 -11.14 19.97 20.76
CA GLU A 201 -12.55 19.87 21.12
C GLU A 201 -13.33 18.82 20.31
N LEU A 202 -12.82 18.41 19.14
CA LEU A 202 -13.46 17.36 18.35
C LEU A 202 -13.27 16.01 19.04
N THR A 203 -14.40 15.34 19.33
CA THR A 203 -14.43 14.02 19.95
C THR A 203 -15.16 13.03 19.04
N GLY A 204 -14.69 11.79 19.04
CA GLY A 204 -15.26 10.72 18.20
C GLY A 204 -14.62 10.60 16.82
N THR A 205 -15.05 9.57 16.10
CA THR A 205 -14.59 9.29 14.73
C THR A 205 -15.52 9.99 13.75
N VAL A 206 -14.96 10.90 12.95
CA VAL A 206 -15.69 11.56 11.87
C VAL A 206 -15.30 10.87 10.56
N MET A 207 -16.27 10.66 9.66
CA MET A 207 -15.95 10.21 8.31
C MET A 207 -15.10 11.28 7.61
N PRO A 208 -13.91 10.93 7.11
CA PRO A 208 -13.04 11.91 6.45
C PRO A 208 -13.71 12.41 5.15
N SER A 209 -13.62 13.71 4.92
CA SER A 209 -13.88 14.33 3.62
C SER A 209 -12.57 14.74 2.96
N ALA A 210 -12.56 14.78 1.63
CA ALA A 210 -11.41 15.24 0.86
C ALA A 210 -11.67 16.64 0.30
N ILE A 211 -10.63 17.49 0.35
CA ILE A 211 -10.61 18.77 -0.34
C ILE A 211 -9.38 18.73 -1.25
N ASP A 212 -9.62 18.75 -2.55
CA ASP A 212 -8.56 18.77 -3.54
C ASP A 212 -8.17 20.22 -3.85
N VAL A 213 -6.87 20.52 -3.71
CA VAL A 213 -6.30 21.84 -3.99
C VAL A 213 -5.14 21.66 -4.96
N GLU A 214 -5.22 22.31 -6.11
CA GLU A 214 -4.18 22.30 -7.13
C GLU A 214 -3.31 23.56 -7.03
N LEU A 215 -1.99 23.36 -7.03
CA LEU A 215 -1.03 24.45 -7.18
C LEU A 215 -0.88 24.78 -8.66
N SER A 216 -0.75 26.08 -8.98
CA SER A 216 -0.43 26.49 -10.33
C SER A 216 0.93 25.92 -10.78
N GLU A 217 1.14 25.77 -12.09
CA GLU A 217 2.43 25.34 -12.63
C GLU A 217 3.57 26.26 -12.20
N LEU A 218 3.30 27.57 -12.12
CA LEU A 218 4.25 28.57 -11.65
C LEU A 218 4.64 28.34 -10.18
N ASP A 219 3.67 28.12 -9.29
CA ASP A 219 3.93 27.90 -7.87
C ASP A 219 4.62 26.56 -7.63
N THR A 220 4.23 25.53 -8.40
CA THR A 220 4.89 24.22 -8.39
C THR A 220 6.36 24.33 -8.79
N THR A 221 6.65 25.08 -9.86
CA THR A 221 8.02 25.32 -10.33
C THR A 221 8.84 26.07 -9.28
N ARG A 222 8.27 27.13 -8.69
CA ARG A 222 8.92 27.90 -7.61
C ARG A 222 9.25 27.02 -6.41
N LEU A 223 8.34 26.13 -6.01
CA LEU A 223 8.55 25.22 -4.90
C LEU A 223 9.66 24.20 -5.20
N LEU A 224 9.69 23.66 -6.42
CA LEU A 224 10.75 22.75 -6.87
C LEU A 224 12.12 23.44 -6.88
N ASP A 225 12.20 24.65 -7.43
CA ASP A 225 13.45 25.40 -7.51
C ASP A 225 13.95 25.83 -6.13
N ALA A 226 13.06 26.26 -5.24
CA ALA A 226 13.40 26.58 -3.86
C ALA A 226 13.93 25.35 -3.10
N SER A 227 13.29 24.18 -3.28
CA SER A 227 13.76 22.93 -2.66
C SER A 227 15.17 22.57 -3.16
N ARG A 228 15.40 22.63 -4.47
CA ARG A 228 16.71 22.36 -5.10
C ARG A 228 17.80 23.32 -4.62
N ALA A 229 17.49 24.63 -4.58
CA ALA A 229 18.44 25.66 -4.15
C ALA A 229 18.92 25.45 -2.71
N ASN A 230 18.10 24.82 -1.86
CA ASN A 230 18.41 24.53 -0.47
C ASN A 230 18.86 23.07 -0.23
N GLY A 231 19.06 22.26 -1.27
CA GLY A 231 19.46 20.86 -1.13
C GLY A 231 18.41 19.97 -0.47
N LEU A 232 17.13 20.36 -0.54
CA LEU A 232 16.01 19.64 0.05
C LEU A 232 15.26 18.83 -1.01
N THR A 233 14.66 17.72 -0.58
CA THR A 233 13.63 17.06 -1.37
C THR A 233 12.34 17.88 -1.33
N LEU A 234 11.50 17.78 -2.36
CA LEU A 234 10.18 18.42 -2.36
C LEU A 234 9.36 18.02 -1.12
N ASN A 235 9.41 16.73 -0.75
CA ASN A 235 8.74 16.22 0.44
C ASN A 235 9.23 16.91 1.73
N ALA A 236 10.54 17.09 1.90
CA ALA A 236 11.08 17.80 3.06
C ALA A 236 10.62 19.27 3.10
N GLY A 237 10.56 19.94 1.93
CA GLY A 237 10.02 21.29 1.81
C GLY A 237 8.54 21.38 2.21
N ILE A 238 7.71 20.45 1.74
CA ILE A 238 6.28 20.38 2.08
C ILE A 238 6.09 20.08 3.57
N GLN A 239 6.86 19.16 4.15
CA GLN A 239 6.79 18.86 5.59
C GLN A 239 7.20 20.06 6.45
N GLY A 240 8.19 20.85 6.03
CA GLY A 240 8.56 22.10 6.68
C GLY A 240 7.44 23.14 6.61
N ALA A 241 6.83 23.34 5.43
CA ALA A 241 5.68 24.23 5.28
C ALA A 241 4.48 23.78 6.14
N TRP A 242 4.24 22.46 6.21
CA TRP A 242 3.20 21.89 7.05
C TRP A 242 3.46 22.11 8.55
N ALA A 243 4.72 21.97 9.00
CA ALA A 243 5.10 22.28 10.37
C ALA A 243 4.83 23.74 10.74
N VAL A 244 5.12 24.69 9.84
CA VAL A 244 4.79 26.11 10.03
C VAL A 244 3.28 26.31 10.19
N VAL A 245 2.46 25.68 9.34
CA VAL A 245 0.99 25.76 9.48
C VAL A 245 0.53 25.20 10.83
N LEU A 246 1.07 24.06 11.25
CA LEU A 246 0.74 23.47 12.56
C LEU A 246 1.17 24.37 13.72
N SER A 247 2.35 24.98 13.64
CA SER A 247 2.85 25.94 14.63
C SER A 247 1.91 27.13 14.76
N GLU A 248 1.50 27.74 13.64
CA GLU A 248 0.56 28.87 13.62
C GLU A 248 -0.82 28.49 14.17
N LEU A 249 -1.34 27.30 13.83
CA LEU A 249 -2.65 26.85 14.29
C LEU A 249 -2.67 26.50 15.78
N THR A 250 -1.56 26.04 16.33
CA THR A 250 -1.51 25.53 17.71
C THR A 250 -0.76 26.44 18.69
N GLY A 251 -0.05 27.45 18.19
CA GLY A 251 0.83 28.31 18.98
C GLY A 251 2.03 27.56 19.58
N ARG A 252 2.43 26.42 18.99
CA ARG A 252 3.52 25.57 19.48
C ARG A 252 4.72 25.67 18.55
N ASP A 253 5.89 25.93 19.13
CA ASP A 253 7.15 25.89 18.39
C ASP A 253 7.61 24.45 18.09
N ASP A 254 7.22 23.46 18.89
CA ASP A 254 7.54 22.04 18.71
C ASP A 254 6.28 21.23 18.34
N VAL A 255 6.24 20.77 17.09
CA VAL A 255 5.13 20.05 16.48
C VAL A 255 5.54 18.66 16.02
N VAL A 256 4.59 17.72 16.09
CA VAL A 256 4.76 16.33 15.66
C VAL A 256 3.57 15.90 14.80
N PHE A 257 3.87 15.26 13.68
CA PHE A 257 2.87 14.70 12.77
C PHE A 257 3.38 13.40 12.12
N GLY A 258 2.46 12.63 11.54
CA GLY A 258 2.82 11.41 10.82
C GLY A 258 3.27 11.71 9.39
N ALA A 259 4.31 11.01 8.93
CA ALA A 259 4.69 10.96 7.53
C ALA A 259 4.82 9.51 7.05
N VAL A 260 4.37 9.25 5.83
CA VAL A 260 4.56 7.95 5.18
C VAL A 260 5.90 7.96 4.44
N VAL A 261 6.76 7.00 4.77
CA VAL A 261 8.03 6.75 4.07
C VAL A 261 7.93 5.48 3.24
N SER A 262 8.76 5.36 2.20
CA SER A 262 8.74 4.20 1.30
C SER A 262 9.11 2.89 2.00
N GLY A 263 9.94 2.95 3.05
CA GLY A 263 10.43 1.77 3.77
C GLY A 263 11.27 0.80 2.91
N ARG A 264 11.88 1.33 1.85
CA ARG A 264 12.71 0.58 0.88
C ARG A 264 14.20 0.84 1.13
N PRO A 265 14.87 0.05 1.98
CA PRO A 265 16.28 0.23 2.32
C PRO A 265 17.20 -0.02 1.11
N PRO A 266 18.09 0.92 0.74
CA PRO A 266 18.98 0.78 -0.42
C PRO A 266 19.98 -0.38 -0.30
N GLU A 267 20.20 -0.89 0.91
CA GLU A 267 21.05 -2.05 1.19
C GLU A 267 20.44 -3.37 0.68
N VAL A 268 19.15 -3.39 0.34
CA VAL A 268 18.47 -4.55 -0.23
C VAL A 268 18.50 -4.46 -1.76
N PRO A 269 19.25 -5.33 -2.46
CA PRO A 269 19.32 -5.29 -3.92
C PRO A 269 17.94 -5.47 -4.56
N GLY A 270 17.60 -4.59 -5.51
CA GLY A 270 16.33 -4.65 -6.23
C GLY A 270 15.11 -4.24 -5.40
N ILE A 271 15.30 -3.55 -4.27
CA ILE A 271 14.19 -3.11 -3.40
C ILE A 271 13.22 -2.17 -4.12
N GLU A 272 13.68 -1.37 -5.07
CA GLU A 272 12.87 -0.36 -5.77
C GLU A 272 11.83 -0.97 -6.71
N THR A 273 12.09 -2.19 -7.21
CA THR A 273 11.19 -2.93 -8.11
C THR A 273 10.48 -4.09 -7.41
N MET A 274 10.77 -4.32 -6.13
CA MET A 274 10.17 -5.40 -5.34
C MET A 274 8.69 -5.09 -5.03
N VAL A 275 7.81 -6.06 -5.25
CA VAL A 275 6.39 -5.96 -4.90
C VAL A 275 6.17 -6.50 -3.48
N GLY A 276 5.51 -5.72 -2.62
CA GLY A 276 5.29 -6.07 -1.21
C GLY A 276 4.82 -4.89 -0.37
N LEU A 277 4.60 -5.12 0.92
CA LEU A 277 4.36 -4.03 1.88
C LEU A 277 5.69 -3.58 2.49
N PHE A 278 6.10 -2.34 2.17
CA PHE A 278 7.32 -1.71 2.69
C PHE A 278 7.05 -0.41 3.41
N ILE A 279 6.06 0.37 2.94
CA ILE A 279 5.78 1.69 3.52
C ILE A 279 5.68 1.61 5.05
N ASN A 280 6.04 2.70 5.69
CA ASN A 280 5.85 2.84 7.12
C ASN A 280 5.37 4.25 7.44
N THR A 281 4.56 4.39 8.48
CA THR A 281 4.17 5.69 9.01
C THR A 281 5.04 6.00 10.21
N ILE A 282 5.82 7.08 10.12
CA ILE A 282 6.76 7.49 11.16
C ILE A 282 6.40 8.88 11.69
N PRO A 283 6.68 9.18 12.96
CA PRO A 283 6.54 10.54 13.46
C PRO A 283 7.67 11.42 12.91
N VAL A 284 7.29 12.61 12.47
CA VAL A 284 8.17 13.73 12.12
C VAL A 284 7.95 14.80 13.17
N ARG A 285 9.02 15.12 13.91
CA ARG A 285 9.03 16.18 14.92
C ARG A 285 9.90 17.33 14.43
N ILE A 286 9.35 18.53 14.45
CA ILE A 286 10.02 19.76 14.02
C ILE A 286 9.80 20.81 15.11
N GLY A 287 10.90 21.41 15.56
CA GLY A 287 10.92 22.54 16.49
C GLY A 287 12.19 23.37 16.33
#